data_AF-A0A292SI30-F1
#
_entry.id   AF-A0A292SI30-F1
#
_cell.length_a   1.000
_cell.length_b   1.000
_cell.length_c   1.000
_cell.angle_alpha   90.00
_cell.angle_beta   90.00
_cell.angle_gamma   90.00
#
_symmetry.space_group_name_H-M   'P 1'
#
loop_
_entity.id
_entity.type
_entity.pdbx_description
1 polymer ?
#
loop_
_entity_poly.entity_id
_entity_poly.type
_entity_poly.pdbx_seq_one_letter_code
_entity_poly.pdbx_strand_id
1 'polypeptide(L)'
;MVEIKKTDLKKLVEQKGQIERRIKSRKLANYKVEQVGGYIADDEIFVPQFKCPDYYVSNYGRVISCKFGKVKLLNMYDKRKTDGMRYKYYCLCKKGKKRAKNILIHRSVAQLFCPNLFKDVRDKNGNPIPLDIHHLNHNEQDNRSENLIWLPKYLHRHCNDIGKFGIFRTKNARNLHPLEIVAQTGLDLKDIILAKRQEPIKKVGKWTVYDVQGHLIALELLNESDKKDDKKSA
;
A
#
# COMPACT_ATOMS: atom_id res chain seq x y z
N MET A 1 26.81 -17.12 -15.47
CA MET A 1 25.81 -16.17 -16.00
C MET A 1 25.39 -15.24 -14.88
N VAL A 2 25.83 -13.98 -14.92
CA VAL A 2 25.41 -12.96 -13.95
C VAL A 2 24.00 -12.51 -14.35
N GLU A 3 23.01 -12.95 -13.60
CA GLU A 3 21.62 -12.59 -13.81
C GLU A 3 21.48 -11.07 -13.72
N ILE A 4 21.13 -10.41 -14.83
CA ILE A 4 20.94 -8.96 -14.91
C ILE A 4 19.89 -8.60 -13.85
N LYS A 5 20.32 -7.95 -12.77
CA LYS A 5 19.47 -7.47 -11.67
C LYS A 5 18.30 -6.72 -12.29
N LYS A 6 17.10 -7.31 -12.25
CA LYS A 6 15.87 -6.60 -12.60
C LYS A 6 15.75 -5.42 -11.62
N THR A 7 16.03 -4.21 -12.08
CA THR A 7 15.81 -2.98 -11.32
C THR A 7 14.35 -2.92 -10.90
N ASP A 8 14.07 -2.36 -9.72
CA ASP A 8 12.71 -2.28 -9.20
C ASP A 8 11.76 -1.54 -10.17
N LEU A 9 12.27 -0.64 -11.01
CA LEU A 9 11.51 0.00 -12.09
C LEU A 9 10.85 -1.02 -13.03
N LYS A 10 11.59 -2.03 -13.48
CA LYS A 10 11.05 -3.07 -14.39
C LYS A 10 9.94 -3.86 -13.71
N LYS A 11 10.14 -4.23 -12.44
CA LYS A 11 9.13 -4.95 -11.65
C LYS A 11 7.89 -4.08 -11.43
N LEU A 12 8.08 -2.78 -11.17
CA LEU A 12 6.99 -1.83 -11.00
C LEU A 12 6.11 -1.74 -12.24
N VAL A 13 6.72 -1.56 -13.42
CA VAL A 13 6.01 -1.52 -14.71
C VAL A 13 5.25 -2.82 -14.95
N GLU A 14 5.87 -3.97 -14.71
CA GLU A 14 5.22 -5.27 -14.87
C GLU A 14 4.00 -5.43 -13.94
N GLN A 15 4.18 -5.11 -12.65
CA GLN A 15 3.11 -5.22 -11.66
C GLN A 15 1.96 -4.24 -11.95
N LYS A 16 2.25 -2.99 -12.33
CA LYS A 16 1.23 -2.01 -12.75
C LYS A 16 0.42 -2.54 -13.94
N GLY A 17 1.10 -3.04 -14.98
CA GLY A 17 0.42 -3.63 -16.14
C GLY A 17 -0.45 -4.84 -15.78
N GLN A 18 -0.02 -5.69 -14.83
CA GLN A 18 -0.84 -6.80 -14.33
C GLN A 18 -2.10 -6.31 -13.59
N ILE A 19 -1.96 -5.25 -12.78
CA ILE A 19 -3.07 -4.63 -12.05
C ILE A 19 -4.06 -4.00 -13.03
N GLU A 20 -3.59 -3.21 -14.00
CA GLU A 20 -4.42 -2.57 -15.03
C GLU A 20 -5.21 -3.58 -15.87
N ARG A 21 -4.56 -4.66 -16.34
CA ARG A 21 -5.26 -5.74 -17.07
C ARG A 21 -6.37 -6.37 -16.25
N ARG A 22 -6.15 -6.57 -14.95
CA ARG A 22 -7.16 -7.12 -14.05
C ARG A 22 -8.32 -6.15 -13.82
N ILE A 23 -8.03 -4.86 -13.63
CA ILE A 23 -9.07 -3.83 -13.51
C ILE A 23 -9.93 -3.82 -14.78
N LYS A 24 -9.30 -3.74 -15.96
CA LYS A 24 -10.00 -3.71 -17.25
C LYS A 24 -10.89 -4.94 -17.47
N SER A 25 -10.41 -6.13 -17.09
CA SER A 25 -11.13 -7.38 -17.34
C SER A 25 -12.15 -7.77 -16.28
N ARG A 26 -12.05 -7.24 -15.05
CA ARG A 26 -12.83 -7.73 -13.91
C ARG A 26 -13.49 -6.63 -13.08
N LYS A 27 -13.45 -5.36 -13.49
CA LYS A 27 -14.16 -4.28 -12.78
C LYS A 27 -15.65 -4.64 -12.62
N LEU A 28 -16.19 -4.38 -11.44
CA LEU A 28 -17.62 -4.52 -11.15
C LEU A 28 -18.43 -3.58 -12.05
N ALA A 29 -19.51 -4.08 -12.63
CA ALA A 29 -20.39 -3.28 -13.47
C ALA A 29 -20.97 -2.09 -12.70
N ASN A 30 -20.97 -0.90 -13.33
CA ASN A 30 -21.33 0.37 -12.68
C ASN A 30 -22.73 0.32 -12.03
N TYR A 31 -23.72 -0.27 -12.70
CA TYR A 31 -25.09 -0.36 -12.17
C TYR A 31 -25.18 -1.09 -10.82
N LYS A 32 -24.26 -2.02 -10.52
CA LYS A 32 -24.20 -2.70 -9.21
C LYS A 32 -23.63 -1.81 -8.13
N VAL A 33 -22.74 -0.88 -8.47
CA VAL A 33 -22.21 0.10 -7.53
C VAL A 33 -23.30 1.12 -7.18
N GLU A 34 -24.04 1.60 -8.19
CA GLU A 34 -25.17 2.53 -7.99
C GLU A 34 -26.27 1.95 -7.09
N GLN A 35 -26.57 0.65 -7.20
CA GLN A 35 -27.55 -0.04 -6.33
C GLN A 35 -27.24 0.03 -4.83
N VAL A 36 -25.99 0.32 -4.45
CA VAL A 36 -25.55 0.37 -3.06
C VAL A 36 -24.96 1.73 -2.66
N GLY A 37 -25.43 2.79 -3.33
CA GLY A 37 -25.10 4.18 -2.98
C GLY A 37 -24.02 4.83 -3.84
N GLY A 38 -23.63 4.21 -4.96
CA GLY A 38 -22.75 4.82 -5.95
C GLY A 38 -21.27 4.92 -5.52
N TYR A 39 -20.48 5.57 -6.36
CA TYR A 39 -19.05 5.83 -6.15
C TYR A 39 -18.83 6.98 -5.15
N ILE A 40 -17.74 6.93 -4.38
CA ILE A 40 -17.35 8.04 -3.49
C ILE A 40 -16.26 8.94 -4.07
N ALA A 41 -15.69 8.56 -5.21
CA ALA A 41 -14.70 9.31 -5.98
C ALA A 41 -14.71 8.82 -7.44
N ASP A 42 -14.31 9.70 -8.36
CA ASP A 42 -14.33 9.41 -9.81
C ASP A 42 -13.41 8.26 -10.23
N ASP A 43 -12.31 8.06 -9.49
CA ASP A 43 -11.33 7.01 -9.71
C ASP A 43 -11.58 5.75 -8.86
N GLU A 44 -12.70 5.69 -8.12
CA GLU A 44 -13.02 4.50 -7.35
C GLU A 44 -13.42 3.33 -8.28
N ILE A 45 -12.76 2.20 -8.07
CA ILE A 45 -12.95 0.99 -8.86
C ILE A 45 -13.06 -0.24 -7.97
N PHE A 46 -14.05 -1.07 -8.24
CA PHE A 46 -14.28 -2.33 -7.52
C PHE A 46 -13.81 -3.51 -8.37
N VAL A 47 -12.95 -4.36 -7.81
CA VAL A 47 -12.48 -5.59 -8.49
C VAL A 47 -12.71 -6.81 -7.58
N PRO A 48 -12.94 -8.01 -8.16
CA PRO A 48 -13.25 -9.19 -7.39
C PRO A 48 -12.04 -9.61 -6.55
N GLN A 49 -12.32 -10.00 -5.32
CA GLN A 49 -11.34 -10.54 -4.40
C GLN A 49 -10.88 -11.93 -4.87
N PHE A 50 -9.57 -12.17 -4.89
CA PHE A 50 -8.94 -13.36 -5.46
C PHE A 50 -9.52 -14.68 -4.96
N LYS A 51 -9.76 -14.79 -3.66
CA LYS A 51 -10.21 -16.05 -3.03
C LYS A 51 -11.73 -16.21 -3.02
N CYS A 52 -12.47 -15.13 -3.23
CA CYS A 52 -13.93 -15.09 -3.12
C CYS A 52 -14.46 -14.06 -4.13
N PRO A 53 -14.58 -14.44 -5.42
CA PRO A 53 -14.88 -13.52 -6.52
C PRO A 53 -16.28 -12.90 -6.46
N ASP A 54 -17.17 -13.43 -5.61
CA ASP A 54 -18.47 -12.82 -5.31
C ASP A 54 -18.36 -11.56 -4.44
N TYR A 55 -17.17 -11.24 -3.94
CA TYR A 55 -16.88 -10.05 -3.13
C TYR A 55 -15.94 -9.15 -3.91
N TYR A 56 -16.29 -7.88 -4.03
CA TYR A 56 -15.56 -6.88 -4.78
C TYR A 56 -15.02 -5.83 -3.81
N VAL A 57 -13.74 -5.51 -3.92
CA VAL A 57 -13.05 -4.56 -3.04
C VAL A 57 -12.68 -3.34 -3.87
N SER A 58 -12.92 -2.15 -3.34
CA SER A 58 -12.46 -0.92 -3.99
C SER A 58 -11.05 -0.52 -3.61
N ASN A 59 -10.39 0.26 -4.49
CA ASN A 59 -9.13 0.94 -4.19
C ASN A 59 -9.24 1.91 -3.00
N TYR A 60 -10.46 2.26 -2.57
CA TYR A 60 -10.77 3.06 -1.39
C TYR A 60 -11.07 2.23 -0.13
N GLY A 61 -11.05 0.90 -0.21
CA GLY A 61 -11.30 0.03 0.93
C GLY A 61 -12.78 -0.20 1.26
N ARG A 62 -13.71 0.06 0.33
CA ARG A 62 -15.10 -0.41 0.44
C ARG A 62 -15.23 -1.83 -0.10
N VAL A 63 -16.22 -2.59 0.38
CA VAL A 63 -16.45 -3.97 -0.08
C VAL A 63 -17.92 -4.19 -0.42
N ILE A 64 -18.17 -4.68 -1.63
CA ILE A 64 -19.50 -5.06 -2.12
C ILE A 64 -19.56 -6.59 -2.23
N SER A 65 -20.57 -7.20 -1.61
CA SER A 65 -20.95 -8.59 -1.85
C SER A 65 -21.97 -8.65 -2.98
N CYS A 66 -21.75 -9.53 -3.96
CA CYS A 66 -22.70 -9.92 -5.00
C CYS A 66 -23.21 -11.36 -4.82
N LYS A 67 -22.95 -11.95 -3.65
CA LYS A 67 -23.26 -13.35 -3.37
C LYS A 67 -24.76 -13.63 -3.50
N PHE A 68 -25.11 -14.78 -4.07
CA PHE A 68 -26.50 -15.22 -4.28
C PHE A 68 -27.34 -14.22 -5.09
N GLY A 69 -26.70 -13.48 -6.01
CA GLY A 69 -27.37 -12.48 -6.84
C GLY A 69 -27.77 -11.20 -6.10
N LYS A 70 -27.49 -11.09 -4.79
CA LYS A 70 -27.79 -9.90 -3.99
C LYS A 70 -26.58 -8.98 -3.95
N VAL A 71 -26.78 -7.72 -4.32
CA VAL A 71 -25.76 -6.67 -4.23
C VAL A 71 -25.90 -5.98 -2.88
N LYS A 72 -24.83 -5.98 -2.07
CA LYS A 72 -24.82 -5.40 -0.73
C LYS A 72 -23.47 -4.78 -0.41
N LEU A 73 -23.46 -3.51 -0.03
CA LEU A 73 -22.30 -2.88 0.60
C LEU A 73 -22.11 -3.47 2.02
N LEU A 74 -20.91 -3.94 2.31
CA LEU A 74 -20.58 -4.53 3.60
C LEU A 74 -20.14 -3.47 4.61
N ASN A 75 -20.57 -3.64 5.85
CA ASN A 75 -20.04 -2.89 6.98
C ASN A 75 -18.60 -3.32 7.26
N MET A 76 -17.74 -2.33 7.50
CA MET A 76 -16.38 -2.56 8.01
C MET A 76 -16.44 -2.59 9.53
N TYR A 77 -15.67 -3.49 10.13
CA TYR A 77 -15.57 -3.64 11.58
C TYR A 77 -14.14 -3.35 12.03
N ASP A 78 -13.99 -2.78 13.22
CA ASP A 78 -12.67 -2.57 13.81
C ASP A 78 -12.23 -3.81 14.58
N LYS A 79 -11.05 -4.33 14.27
CA LYS A 79 -10.44 -5.39 15.09
C LYS A 79 -9.76 -4.72 16.27
N ARG A 80 -10.42 -4.70 17.43
CA ARG A 80 -9.74 -4.34 18.68
C ARG A 80 -8.69 -5.40 18.98
N LYS A 81 -7.42 -5.03 18.94
CA LYS A 81 -6.38 -5.76 19.67
C LYS A 81 -6.28 -5.22 21.10
N THR A 82 -5.73 -6.03 21.99
CA THR A 82 -5.35 -5.66 23.37
C THR A 82 -4.30 -4.54 23.44
N ASP A 83 -3.64 -4.20 22.33
CA ASP A 83 -2.60 -3.16 22.20
C ASP A 83 -3.14 -1.83 21.62
N GLY A 84 -4.46 -1.68 21.46
CA GLY A 84 -5.10 -0.43 21.03
C GLY A 84 -5.16 -0.19 19.52
N MET A 85 -4.54 -1.04 18.68
CA MET A 85 -4.60 -0.91 17.22
C MET A 85 -5.94 -1.36 16.65
N ARG A 86 -6.44 -0.60 15.66
CA ARG A 86 -7.82 -0.70 15.12
C ARG A 86 -7.81 -1.03 13.62
N TYR A 87 -7.21 -2.14 13.18
CA TYR A 87 -7.34 -2.48 11.75
C TYR A 87 -8.78 -2.81 11.37
N LYS A 88 -9.27 -2.16 10.31
CA LYS A 88 -10.56 -2.49 9.69
C LYS A 88 -10.53 -3.87 9.04
N TYR A 89 -11.61 -4.61 9.20
CA TYR A 89 -11.82 -5.90 8.56
C TYR A 89 -13.26 -6.06 8.08
N TYR A 90 -13.45 -7.01 7.18
CA TYR A 90 -14.77 -7.46 6.74
C TYR A 90 -14.86 -8.99 6.83
N CYS A 91 -16.09 -9.47 6.93
CA CYS A 91 -16.38 -10.89 7.11
C CYS A 91 -16.79 -11.52 5.77
N LEU A 92 -16.04 -12.53 5.34
CA LEU A 92 -16.43 -13.38 4.22
C LEU A 92 -17.27 -14.56 4.70
N CYS A 93 -18.47 -14.71 4.14
CA CYS A 93 -19.29 -15.90 4.33
C CYS A 93 -18.98 -16.90 3.21
N LYS A 94 -18.22 -17.97 3.49
CA LYS A 94 -17.95 -19.04 2.50
C LYS A 94 -19.09 -20.07 2.52
N LYS A 95 -19.56 -20.51 1.34
CA LYS A 95 -20.60 -21.58 1.23
C LYS A 95 -20.13 -22.81 2.02
N GLY A 96 -20.98 -23.32 2.92
CA GLY A 96 -20.71 -24.52 3.73
C GLY A 96 -19.82 -24.32 4.98
N LYS A 97 -19.32 -23.11 5.28
CA LYS A 97 -18.56 -22.87 6.52
C LYS A 97 -19.40 -22.13 7.56
N LYS A 98 -19.50 -22.69 8.77
CA LYS A 98 -20.21 -22.10 9.93
C LYS A 98 -19.57 -20.79 10.44
N ARG A 99 -18.28 -20.55 10.17
CA ARG A 99 -17.56 -19.33 10.63
C ARG A 99 -17.13 -18.46 9.46
N ALA A 100 -17.52 -17.19 9.52
CA ALA A 100 -17.03 -16.16 8.61
C ALA A 100 -15.52 -15.99 8.81
N LYS A 101 -14.77 -15.81 7.71
CA LYS A 101 -13.34 -15.49 7.80
C LYS A 101 -13.18 -13.97 7.80
N ASN A 102 -12.58 -13.43 8.84
CA ASN A 102 -12.24 -12.01 8.91
C ASN A 102 -11.06 -11.74 7.99
N ILE A 103 -11.21 -10.77 7.10
CA ILE A 103 -10.15 -10.31 6.21
C ILE A 103 -9.88 -8.84 6.48
N LEU A 104 -8.61 -8.53 6.75
CA LEU A 104 -8.15 -7.16 6.92
C LEU A 104 -8.27 -6.39 5.60
N ILE A 105 -8.82 -5.18 5.66
CA ILE A 105 -9.13 -4.41 4.44
C ILE A 105 -7.87 -3.96 3.72
N HIS A 106 -6.86 -3.40 4.41
CA HIS A 106 -5.58 -3.01 3.80
C HIS A 106 -4.92 -4.18 3.06
N ARG A 107 -5.02 -5.42 3.58
CA ARG A 107 -4.46 -6.60 2.89
C ARG A 107 -5.19 -6.89 1.59
N SER A 108 -6.50 -6.71 1.56
CA SER A 108 -7.30 -6.89 0.34
C SER A 108 -6.97 -5.81 -0.68
N VAL A 109 -6.97 -4.55 -0.25
CA VAL A 109 -6.64 -3.41 -1.12
C VAL A 109 -5.22 -3.56 -1.67
N ALA A 110 -4.23 -3.80 -0.82
CA ALA A 110 -2.83 -3.93 -1.26
C ALA A 110 -2.61 -5.12 -2.20
N GLN A 111 -3.30 -6.24 -1.98
CA GLN A 111 -3.21 -7.40 -2.89
C GLN A 111 -3.80 -7.07 -4.27
N LEU A 112 -4.84 -6.22 -4.31
CA LEU A 112 -5.59 -5.92 -5.51
C LEU A 112 -5.11 -4.65 -6.25
N PHE A 113 -4.44 -3.72 -5.60
CA PHE A 113 -4.18 -2.41 -6.20
C PHE A 113 -2.74 -1.93 -6.04
N CYS A 114 -1.95 -2.51 -5.13
CA CYS A 114 -0.58 -2.07 -4.89
C CYS A 114 0.43 -2.97 -5.61
N PRO A 115 1.34 -2.41 -6.43
CA PRO A 115 2.47 -3.15 -6.98
C PRO A 115 3.32 -3.79 -5.87
N ASN A 116 3.73 -5.05 -6.05
CA ASN A 116 4.57 -5.75 -5.09
C ASN A 116 5.96 -6.04 -5.67
N LEU A 117 6.93 -5.17 -5.38
CA LEU A 117 8.31 -5.27 -5.86
C LEU A 117 9.11 -6.42 -5.22
N PHE A 118 8.57 -6.99 -4.14
CA PHE A 118 9.22 -8.03 -3.35
C PHE A 118 8.55 -9.41 -3.47
N LYS A 119 7.54 -9.56 -4.33
CA LYS A 119 6.75 -10.79 -4.51
C LYS A 119 7.62 -12.03 -4.77
N ASP A 120 8.65 -11.86 -5.58
CA ASP A 120 9.52 -12.95 -6.02
C ASP A 120 10.86 -13.00 -5.27
N VAL A 121 11.02 -12.16 -4.24
CA VAL A 121 12.22 -12.18 -3.40
C VAL A 121 12.17 -13.38 -2.46
N ARG A 122 13.30 -14.07 -2.34
CA ARG A 122 13.49 -15.27 -1.52
C ARG A 122 14.59 -15.04 -0.49
N ASP A 123 14.50 -15.74 0.64
CA ASP A 123 15.56 -15.80 1.63
C ASP A 123 16.70 -16.74 1.20
N LYS A 124 17.75 -16.85 2.03
CA LYS A 124 18.91 -17.71 1.77
C LYS A 124 18.57 -19.20 1.63
N ASN A 125 17.40 -19.63 2.11
CA ASN A 125 16.92 -21.00 2.04
C ASN A 125 15.93 -21.19 0.87
N GLY A 126 15.72 -20.18 0.02
CA GLY A 126 14.79 -20.23 -1.10
C GLY A 126 13.32 -19.98 -0.75
N ASN A 127 12.99 -19.61 0.50
CA ASN A 127 11.61 -19.34 0.90
C ASN A 127 11.19 -17.90 0.57
N PRO A 128 9.93 -17.64 0.18
CA PRO A 128 9.41 -16.28 0.05
C PRO A 128 9.61 -15.46 1.33
N ILE A 129 10.20 -14.27 1.19
CA ILE A 129 10.37 -13.40 2.35
C ILE A 129 9.01 -12.92 2.88
N PRO A 130 8.82 -12.81 4.20
CA PRO A 130 7.61 -12.23 4.76
C PRO A 130 7.44 -10.76 4.37
N LEU A 131 6.25 -10.40 3.90
CA LEU A 131 5.88 -9.04 3.53
C LEU A 131 4.72 -8.53 4.38
N ASP A 132 4.86 -7.28 4.81
CA ASP A 132 3.86 -6.48 5.49
C ASP A 132 3.43 -5.31 4.59
N ILE A 133 2.32 -4.67 4.97
CA ILE A 133 1.80 -3.49 4.28
C ILE A 133 2.00 -2.32 5.21
N HIS A 134 2.64 -1.28 4.69
CA HIS A 134 2.87 -0.05 5.40
C HIS A 134 1.86 1.02 4.94
N HIS A 135 1.27 1.72 5.90
CA HIS A 135 0.45 2.91 5.69
C HIS A 135 1.36 4.14 5.69
N LEU A 136 1.53 4.78 4.54
CA LEU A 136 2.52 5.85 4.35
C LEU A 136 2.24 7.09 5.21
N ASN A 137 0.97 7.38 5.48
CA ASN A 137 0.56 8.46 6.37
C ASN A 137 0.45 8.05 7.84
N HIS A 138 0.88 6.83 8.20
CA HIS A 138 0.80 6.26 9.55
C HIS A 138 -0.63 6.14 10.14
N ASN A 139 -1.66 6.38 9.33
CA ASN A 139 -3.06 6.22 9.73
C ASN A 139 -3.61 4.87 9.26
N GLU A 140 -3.78 3.93 10.19
CA GLU A 140 -4.29 2.57 9.93
C GLU A 140 -5.74 2.53 9.41
N GLN A 141 -6.48 3.63 9.57
CA GLN A 141 -7.86 3.77 9.06
C GLN A 141 -7.90 4.13 7.58
N ASP A 142 -6.83 4.74 7.05
CA ASP A 142 -6.74 5.15 5.67
C ASP A 142 -6.22 3.98 4.81
N ASN A 143 -7.17 3.19 4.32
CA ASN A 143 -6.90 1.98 3.58
C ASN A 143 -6.93 2.19 2.05
N ARG A 144 -6.81 3.44 1.58
CA ARG A 144 -6.73 3.74 0.14
C ARG A 144 -5.45 3.17 -0.44
N SER A 145 -5.50 2.63 -1.65
CA SER A 145 -4.34 1.99 -2.28
C SER A 145 -3.13 2.92 -2.46
N GLU A 146 -3.37 4.22 -2.65
CA GLU A 146 -2.35 5.27 -2.71
C GLU A 146 -1.61 5.50 -1.39
N ASN A 147 -2.14 5.02 -0.27
CA ASN A 147 -1.53 5.12 1.05
C ASN A 147 -0.81 3.83 1.46
N LEU A 148 -0.87 2.76 0.64
CA LEU A 148 -0.39 1.43 1.02
C LEU A 148 0.79 0.98 0.16
N ILE A 149 1.81 0.40 0.80
CA ILE A 149 2.96 -0.19 0.10
C ILE A 149 3.39 -1.52 0.70
N TRP A 150 3.79 -2.47 -0.14
CA TRP A 150 4.35 -3.76 0.27
C TRP A 150 5.81 -3.62 0.68
N LEU A 151 6.17 -4.02 1.89
CA LEU A 151 7.54 -3.98 2.40
C LEU A 151 7.92 -5.26 3.15
N PRO A 152 9.17 -5.74 3.01
CA PRO A 152 9.77 -6.66 3.96
C PRO A 152 9.85 -6.03 5.34
N LYS A 153 9.77 -6.85 6.39
CA LYS A 153 9.80 -6.40 7.79
C LYS A 153 10.96 -5.45 8.12
N TYR A 154 12.14 -5.67 7.54
CA TYR A 154 13.30 -4.80 7.81
C TYR A 154 13.13 -3.40 7.20
N LEU A 155 12.60 -3.26 5.98
CA LEU A 155 12.32 -1.96 5.37
C LEU A 155 11.13 -1.27 6.06
N HIS A 156 10.11 -2.02 6.45
CA HIS A 156 8.96 -1.48 7.18
C HIS A 156 9.41 -0.77 8.47
N ARG A 157 10.39 -1.31 9.21
CA ARG A 157 10.94 -0.66 10.41
C ARG A 157 11.58 0.69 10.11
N HIS A 158 12.32 0.81 9.00
CA HIS A 158 12.92 2.08 8.61
C HIS A 158 11.87 3.07 8.09
N CYS A 159 10.86 2.57 7.37
CA CYS A 159 9.75 3.35 6.84
C CYS A 159 8.89 3.96 7.96
N ASN A 160 8.78 3.29 9.12
CA ASN A 160 8.09 3.81 10.30
C ASN A 160 8.65 5.15 10.83
N ASP A 161 9.88 5.52 10.46
CA ASP A 161 10.50 6.78 10.87
C ASP A 161 10.40 7.86 9.79
N ILE A 162 9.71 7.60 8.68
CA ILE A 162 9.58 8.49 7.53
C ILE A 162 8.11 8.86 7.39
N GLY A 163 7.80 10.15 7.49
CA GLY A 163 6.44 10.67 7.32
C GLY A 163 6.09 10.94 5.86
N LYS A 164 7.04 11.45 5.08
CA LYS A 164 6.84 11.76 3.65
C LYS A 164 8.10 11.50 2.84
N PHE A 165 7.88 11.21 1.56
CA PHE A 165 8.92 10.96 0.58
C PHE A 165 8.85 12.00 -0.53
N GLY A 166 9.97 12.35 -1.13
CA GLY A 166 10.01 13.27 -2.25
C GLY A 166 11.32 13.25 -3.00
N ILE A 167 11.33 13.95 -4.13
CA ILE A 167 12.56 14.28 -4.87
C ILE A 167 12.81 15.77 -4.67
N PHE A 168 13.97 16.11 -4.11
CA PHE A 168 14.38 17.48 -3.93
C PHE A 168 14.79 18.08 -5.26
N ARG A 169 14.16 19.19 -5.63
CA ARG A 169 14.58 20.05 -6.75
C ARG A 169 15.02 21.39 -6.19
N THR A 170 15.59 22.24 -7.05
CA THR A 170 16.08 23.62 -6.78
C THR A 170 15.85 24.16 -5.36
N LYS A 171 14.59 24.40 -4.97
CA LYS A 171 14.23 25.00 -3.67
C LYS A 171 13.37 24.14 -2.73
N ASN A 172 12.72 23.08 -3.21
CA ASN A 172 11.80 22.28 -2.39
C ASN A 172 11.60 20.86 -2.97
N ALA A 173 10.98 19.99 -2.19
CA ALA A 173 10.52 18.67 -2.61
C ALA A 173 8.99 18.59 -2.59
N ARG A 174 8.42 17.91 -3.59
CA ARG A 174 7.01 17.51 -3.62
C ARG A 174 6.86 16.18 -2.90
N ASN A 175 5.79 16.01 -2.12
CA ASN A 175 5.42 14.70 -1.58
C ASN A 175 5.04 13.75 -2.71
N LEU A 176 5.70 12.62 -2.78
CA LEU A 176 5.53 11.59 -3.80
C LEU A 176 5.32 10.24 -3.11
N HIS A 177 4.55 9.37 -3.76
CA HIS A 177 4.53 7.98 -3.35
C HIS A 177 5.92 7.37 -3.59
N PRO A 178 6.48 6.51 -2.71
CA PRO A 178 7.80 5.92 -2.92
C PRO A 178 7.96 5.20 -4.27
N LEU A 179 6.89 4.53 -4.73
CA LEU A 179 6.88 3.90 -6.05
C LEU A 179 6.88 4.91 -7.23
N GLU A 180 6.44 6.14 -7.03
CA GLU A 180 6.61 7.20 -8.04
C GLU A 180 8.06 7.66 -8.12
N ILE A 181 8.77 7.68 -6.98
CA ILE A 181 10.21 7.98 -6.98
C ILE A 181 10.95 6.88 -7.76
N VAL A 182 10.65 5.60 -7.49
CA VAL A 182 11.18 4.47 -8.29
C VAL A 182 10.90 4.68 -9.79
N ALA A 183 9.67 5.10 -10.15
CA ALA A 183 9.31 5.35 -11.54
C ALA A 183 10.09 6.51 -12.19
N GLN A 184 10.37 7.57 -11.43
CA GLN A 184 11.02 8.79 -11.94
C GLN A 184 12.55 8.68 -11.96
N THR A 185 13.16 7.90 -11.07
CA THR A 185 14.62 7.84 -10.90
C THR A 185 15.21 6.51 -11.34
N GLY A 186 14.42 5.43 -11.37
CA GLY A 186 14.93 4.08 -11.60
C GLY A 186 15.65 3.46 -10.40
N LEU A 187 15.74 4.17 -9.27
CA LEU A 187 16.33 3.65 -8.03
C LEU A 187 15.53 2.46 -7.48
N ASP A 188 16.23 1.57 -6.78
CA ASP A 188 15.55 0.52 -6.00
C ASP A 188 14.83 1.14 -4.79
N LEU A 189 13.65 0.60 -4.46
CA LEU A 189 12.84 1.11 -3.36
C LEU A 189 13.59 1.01 -2.02
N LYS A 190 14.44 -0.02 -1.87
CA LYS A 190 15.28 -0.20 -0.69
C LYS A 190 16.25 0.98 -0.51
N ASP A 191 16.81 1.52 -1.59
CA ASP A 191 17.84 2.55 -1.54
C ASP A 191 17.21 3.90 -1.18
N ILE A 192 16.00 4.15 -1.67
CA ILE A 192 15.16 5.30 -1.29
C ILE A 192 14.85 5.27 0.22
N ILE A 193 14.36 4.13 0.74
CA ILE A 193 13.98 4.02 2.16
C ILE A 193 15.21 4.07 3.07
N LEU A 194 16.31 3.41 2.68
CA LEU A 194 17.54 3.34 3.47
C LEU A 194 18.42 4.58 3.34
N ALA A 195 18.08 5.55 2.47
CA ALA A 195 18.77 6.83 2.36
C ALA A 195 18.91 7.52 3.72
N LYS A 196 17.92 7.37 4.61
CA LYS A 196 17.95 7.91 5.98
C LYS A 196 19.14 7.45 6.84
N ARG A 197 19.86 6.40 6.43
CA ARG A 197 21.04 5.87 7.14
C ARG A 197 22.34 6.50 6.67
N GLN A 198 22.31 7.27 5.59
CA GLN A 198 23.46 7.97 5.03
C GLN A 198 23.62 9.33 5.69
N GLU A 199 24.77 9.97 5.50
CA GLU A 199 24.94 11.36 5.89
C GLU A 199 24.08 12.26 4.97
N PRO A 200 23.22 13.13 5.51
CA PRO A 200 22.43 14.03 4.68
C PRO A 200 23.31 15.10 4.04
N ILE A 201 23.02 15.45 2.77
CA ILE A 201 23.70 16.58 2.11
C ILE A 201 23.27 17.90 2.75
N LYS A 202 21.97 18.02 3.06
CA LYS A 202 21.39 19.24 3.64
C LYS A 202 20.02 18.99 4.25
N LYS A 203 19.57 19.96 5.05
CA LYS A 203 18.19 20.07 5.53
C LYS A 203 17.56 21.35 4.98
N VAL A 204 16.32 21.25 4.48
CA VAL A 204 15.56 22.37 3.92
C VAL A 204 14.13 22.30 4.43
N GLY A 205 13.79 23.18 5.37
CA GLY A 205 12.53 23.09 6.11
C GLY A 205 12.39 21.73 6.79
N LYS A 206 11.28 21.04 6.54
CA LYS A 206 11.00 19.69 7.06
C LYS A 206 11.74 18.55 6.34
N TRP A 207 12.40 18.84 5.21
CA TRP A 207 13.04 17.82 4.38
C TRP A 207 14.50 17.63 4.79
N THR A 208 14.88 16.38 5.04
CA THR A 208 16.28 15.97 5.07
C THR A 208 16.62 15.36 3.71
N VAL A 209 17.66 15.88 3.05
CA VAL A 209 17.99 15.57 1.66
C VAL A 209 19.26 14.72 1.60
N TYR A 210 19.18 13.64 0.83
CA TYR A 210 20.24 12.63 0.65
C TYR A 210 20.61 12.52 -0.83
N ASP A 211 21.88 12.23 -1.12
CA ASP A 211 22.30 11.83 -2.46
C ASP A 211 22.14 10.32 -2.57
N VAL A 212 21.28 9.85 -3.46
CA VAL A 212 21.16 8.42 -3.76
C VAL A 212 21.46 8.24 -5.24
N GLN A 213 22.71 7.88 -5.54
CA GLN A 213 23.19 7.61 -6.90
C GLN A 213 22.94 8.79 -7.87
N GLY A 214 23.18 10.02 -7.41
CA GLY A 214 22.99 11.25 -8.19
C GLY A 214 21.56 11.82 -8.13
N HIS A 215 20.63 11.16 -7.45
CA HIS A 215 19.28 11.66 -7.22
C HIS A 215 19.13 12.23 -5.80
N LEU A 216 18.64 13.47 -5.72
CA LEU A 216 18.40 14.13 -4.43
C LEU A 216 17.07 13.65 -3.82
N ILE A 217 17.14 12.66 -2.94
CA ILE A 217 15.98 12.10 -2.25
C ILE A 217 15.69 12.90 -0.99
N ALA A 218 14.47 13.39 -0.84
CA ALA A 218 14.01 14.14 0.32
C ALA A 218 13.11 13.27 1.20
N LEU A 219 13.44 13.17 2.49
CA LEU A 219 12.64 12.45 3.48
C LEU A 219 12.22 13.42 4.59
N GLU A 220 10.93 13.44 4.93
CA GLU A 220 10.42 14.04 6.17
C GLU A 220 10.57 12.99 7.27
N LEU A 221 11.55 13.16 8.15
CA LEU A 221 11.83 12.21 9.24
C LEU A 221 10.96 12.55 10.46
N LEU A 222 10.30 11.53 11.01
CA LEU A 222 9.46 11.67 12.20
C LEU A 222 10.32 11.60 13.46
N ASN A 223 10.13 12.57 14.36
CA ASN A 223 10.73 12.54 15.69
C ASN A 223 9.93 11.60 16.63
N GLU A 224 10.50 11.27 17.79
CA GLU A 224 9.78 10.46 18.79
C GLU A 224 8.50 11.11 19.33
N SER A 225 8.43 12.46 19.31
CA SER A 225 7.24 13.24 19.66
C SER A 225 6.09 13.04 18.68
N ASP A 226 6.40 13.03 17.38
CA ASP A 226 5.39 12.96 16.31
C ASP A 226 4.68 11.59 16.33
N LYS A 227 5.39 10.54 16.77
CA LYS A 227 4.83 9.19 16.98
C LYS A 227 3.86 9.09 18.16
N LYS A 228 3.85 10.06 19.08
CA LYS A 228 3.00 10.09 20.28
C LYS A 228 1.72 10.90 20.08
N ASP A 229 1.77 11.97 19.31
CA ASP A 229 0.61 12.84 19.09
C ASP A 229 -0.45 12.13 18.20
N ASP A 230 -0.03 11.34 17.22
CA ASP A 230 -0.92 10.50 16.41
C ASP A 230 -1.65 9.41 17.23
N LYS A 231 -1.13 9.03 18.40
CA LYS A 231 -1.79 8.09 19.32
C LYS A 231 -2.80 8.76 20.25
N LYS A 232 -2.74 10.09 20.42
CA LYS A 232 -3.62 10.84 21.34
C LYS A 232 -4.82 11.47 20.64
N SER A 233 -4.80 11.56 19.30
CA SER A 233 -5.84 12.23 18.51
C SER A 233 -6.89 11.29 17.87
N ALA A 234 -7.05 10.03 18.31
CA ALA A 234 -7.95 9.03 17.69
C ALA A 234 -8.71 8.09 18.65
#